data_AF-A0ABD5X012-F1
#
_entry.id   AF-A0ABD5X012-F1
#
_cell.length_a   1.000
_cell.length_b   1.000
_cell.length_c   1.000
_cell.angle_alpha   90.00
_cell.angle_beta   90.00
_cell.angle_gamma   90.00
#
_symmetry.space_group_name_H-M   'P 1'
#
loop_
_entity.id
_entity.type
_entity.pdbx_description
1 polymer ?
#
loop_
_entity_poly.entity_id
_entity_poly.type
_entity_poly.pdbx_seq_one_letter_code
_entity_poly.pdbx_strand_id
1 'polypeptide(L)' 'MSVSNSLGRSVTDLAHSDWVLLLIPLVFFGTYLLCFLVVGAQSVALISAALCASLLVVDGLFVRPPTRR' A
#
# COMPACT_ATOMS: atom_id res chain seq x y z
N MET A 1 26.00 -14.84 2.58
CA MET A 1 24.78 -15.28 1.86
C MET A 1 23.64 -15.74 2.81
N SER A 2 23.51 -15.21 4.04
CA SER A 2 22.49 -15.65 5.02
C SER A 2 21.23 -14.75 5.09
N VAL A 3 21.38 -13.47 4.75
CA VAL A 3 20.33 -12.43 4.87
C VAL A 3 19.14 -12.66 3.92
N SER A 4 19.37 -13.24 2.74
CA SER A 4 18.29 -13.47 1.77
C SER A 4 17.27 -14.49 2.25
N ASN A 5 17.69 -15.49 3.04
CA ASN A 5 16.79 -16.51 3.59
C ASN A 5 16.00 -15.99 4.80
N SER A 6 16.54 -15.06 5.58
CA SER A 6 15.81 -14.47 6.72
C SER A 6 14.77 -13.44 6.27
N LEU A 7 15.10 -12.61 5.27
CA LEU A 7 14.15 -11.69 4.66
C LEU A 7 13.00 -12.46 4.00
N GLY A 8 13.30 -13.52 3.24
CA GLY A 8 12.28 -14.36 2.62
C GLY A 8 11.29 -14.94 3.64
N ARG A 9 11.78 -15.46 4.78
CA ARG A 9 10.91 -15.97 5.87
C ARG A 9 10.08 -14.89 6.54
N SER A 10 10.68 -13.73 6.85
CA SER A 10 9.97 -12.62 7.51
C SER A 10 8.86 -12.03 6.64
N VAL A 11 9.07 -11.95 5.33
CA VAL A 11 8.11 -11.43 4.36
C VAL A 11 6.92 -12.38 4.19
N THR A 12 7.14 -13.70 4.28
CA THR A 12 6.07 -14.71 4.28
C THR A 12 5.31 -14.85 5.59
N ASP A 13 5.89 -14.41 6.72
CA ASP A 13 5.25 -14.49 8.05
C ASP A 13 4.46 -13.22 8.41
N LEU A 14 4.51 -12.19 7.56
CA LEU A 14 3.78 -10.95 7.79
C LEU A 14 2.26 -11.16 7.65
N ALA A 15 1.51 -10.66 8.63
CA ALA A 15 0.06 -10.68 8.55
C ALA A 15 -0.40 -9.82 7.36
N HIS A 16 -1.54 -10.18 6.77
CA HIS A 16 -2.11 -9.43 5.65
C HIS A 16 -2.33 -7.94 5.99
N SER A 17 -2.68 -7.65 7.25
CA SER A 17 -2.80 -6.28 7.77
C SER A 17 -1.51 -5.48 7.67
N ASP A 18 -0.37 -6.12 7.93
CA ASP A 18 0.94 -5.46 7.90
C ASP A 18 1.32 -5.09 6.47
N TRP A 19 0.96 -5.96 5.51
CA TRP A 19 1.07 -5.69 4.10
C TRP A 19 0.19 -4.53 3.63
N VAL A 20 -1.06 -4.46 4.08
CA VAL A 20 -1.97 -3.35 3.75
C VAL A 20 -1.41 -2.04 4.29
N LEU A 21 -0.93 -2.02 5.54
CA LEU A 21 -0.32 -0.84 6.15
C LEU A 21 0.94 -0.37 5.40
N LEU A 22 1.75 -1.29 4.88
CA LEU A 22 2.92 -0.96 4.07
C LEU A 22 2.54 -0.49 2.65
N LEU A 23 1.50 -1.07 2.06
CA LEU A 23 1.04 -0.74 0.70
C LEU A 23 0.35 0.63 0.62
N ILE A 24 -0.35 1.08 1.66
CA ILE A 24 -1.05 2.38 1.66
C ILE A 24 -0.11 3.55 1.31
N PRO A 25 1.00 3.80 2.06
CA PRO A 25 1.89 4.90 1.74
C PRO A 25 2.57 4.69 0.37
N LEU A 26 2.93 3.45 0.03
CA LEU A 26 3.58 3.14 -1.25
C LEU A 26 2.68 3.48 -2.44
N VAL A 27 1.41 3.06 -2.39
CA VAL A 27 0.43 3.36 -3.43
C VAL A 27 0.12 4.84 -3.46
N PHE A 28 -0.04 5.50 -2.31
CA PHE A 28 -0.29 6.95 -2.26
C PHE A 28 0.85 7.75 -2.91
N PHE A 29 2.10 7.52 -2.50
CA PHE A 29 3.24 8.23 -3.08
C PHE A 29 3.45 7.89 -4.55
N GLY A 30 3.33 6.61 -4.93
CA GLY A 30 3.48 6.17 -6.31
C GLY A 30 2.44 6.80 -7.24
N THR A 31 1.17 6.78 -6.84
CA THR A 31 0.06 7.37 -7.62
C THR A 31 0.14 8.89 -7.65
N TYR A 32 0.47 9.54 -6.54
CA TYR A 32 0.66 10.99 -6.50
C TYR A 32 1.78 11.41 -7.44
N LEU A 33 2.96 10.78 -7.35
CA LEU A 33 4.12 11.13 -8.19
C LEU A 33 3.80 10.89 -9.67
N LEU A 34 3.20 9.74 -10.00
CA LEU A 34 2.83 9.41 -11.38
C LEU A 34 1.80 10.41 -11.94
N CYS A 35 0.76 10.72 -11.18
CA CYS A 35 -0.29 11.64 -11.63
C CYS A 35 0.23 13.09 -11.71
N PHE A 36 1.11 13.49 -10.78
CA PHE A 36 1.79 14.78 -10.84
C PHE A 36 2.68 14.91 -12.08
N LEU A 37 3.42 13.86 -12.43
CA LEU A 37 4.26 13.83 -13.63
C LEU A 37 3.43 13.88 -14.93
N VAL A 38 2.27 13.24 -14.97
CA VAL A 38 1.41 13.17 -16.17
C VAL A 38 0.55 14.42 -16.35
N VAL A 39 -0.04 14.93 -15.27
CA VAL A 39 -1.06 16.00 -15.32
C VAL A 39 -0.49 17.37 -14.93
N GLY A 40 0.56 17.42 -14.11
CA GLY A 40 1.13 18.67 -13.60
C GLY A 40 0.24 19.41 -12.58
N ALA A 41 -0.98 18.93 -12.33
CA ALA A 41 -1.92 19.53 -11.39
C ALA A 41 -1.89 18.81 -10.04
N GLN A 42 -1.39 19.50 -9.01
CA GLN A 42 -1.24 18.96 -7.65
C GLN A 42 -2.55 18.43 -7.06
N SER A 43 -3.65 19.17 -7.24
CA SER A 43 -4.96 18.78 -6.71
C SER A 43 -5.48 17.48 -7.31
N VAL A 44 -5.30 17.30 -8.63
CA VAL A 44 -5.72 16.07 -9.34
C VAL A 44 -4.87 14.89 -8.88
N ALA A 45 -3.55 15.09 -8.74
CA ALA A 45 -2.65 14.07 -8.26
C ALA A 45 -3.01 13.60 -6.83
N LEU A 46 -3.29 14.55 -5.91
CA LEU A 46 -3.70 14.23 -4.55
C LEU A 46 -5.03 13.48 -4.49
N ILE A 47 -6.04 13.93 -5.23
CA ILE A 47 -7.35 13.27 -5.26
C ILE A 47 -7.21 11.83 -5.77
N SER A 48 -6.47 11.64 -6.86
CA SER A 48 -6.25 10.29 -7.42
C SER A 48 -5.52 9.37 -6.44
N ALA A 49 -4.49 9.88 -5.77
CA ALA A 49 -3.73 9.11 -4.80
C ALA A 49 -4.54 8.74 -3.57
N ALA A 50 -5.32 9.69 -3.05
CA ALA A 50 -6.22 9.46 -1.92
C ALA A 50 -7.30 8.42 -2.25
N LEU A 51 -7.87 8.46 -3.46
CA LEU A 51 -8.85 7.46 -3.92
C LEU A 51 -8.23 6.07 -3.99
N CYS A 52 -7.05 5.93 -4.62
CA CYS A 52 -6.35 4.65 -4.71
C CYS A 52 -5.99 4.09 -3.33
N ALA A 53 -5.47 4.92 -2.42
CA ALA A 53 -5.16 4.50 -1.06
C ALA A 53 -6.42 4.09 -0.27
N SER A 54 -7.55 4.78 -0.49
CA SER A 54 -8.82 4.44 0.16
C SER A 54 -9.34 3.07 -0.25
N LEU A 55 -9.13 2.64 -1.50
CA LEU A 55 -9.51 1.29 -1.96
C LEU A 55 -8.75 0.20 -1.18
N LEU A 56 -7.47 0.43 -0.89
CA LEU A 56 -6.65 -0.48 -0.07
C LEU A 56 -7.14 -0.57 1.38
N VAL A 57 -7.56 0.56 1.95
CA VAL A 57 -8.17 0.59 3.29
C VAL A 57 -9.48 -0.18 3.30
N VAL A 58 -10.34 0.01 2.29
CA VAL A 58 -11.60 -0.71 2.16
C VAL A 58 -11.38 -2.22 1.99
N ASP A 59 -10.43 -2.63 1.16
CA ASP A 59 -10.07 -4.03 0.97
C ASP A 59 -9.58 -4.67 2.28
N GLY A 60 -8.63 -4.03 2.97
CA GLY A 60 -8.06 -4.53 4.22
C GLY A 60 -9.03 -4.52 5.41
N LEU A 61 -10.05 -3.66 5.42
CA LEU A 61 -11.05 -3.61 6.49
C LEU A 61 -12.25 -4.52 6.24
N PHE A 62 -12.72 -4.63 4.99
CA PHE A 62 -14.01 -5.25 4.69
C PHE A 62 -13.92 -6.54 3.88
N VAL A 63 -12.94 -6.67 2.99
CA VAL A 63 -12.80 -7.86 2.12
C VAL A 63 -11.89 -8.90 2.77
N ARG A 64 -10.78 -8.46 3.34
CA ARG A 64 -9.80 -9.32 4.04
C ARG A 64 -9.51 -8.75 5.43
N PRO A 65 -10.52 -8.71 6.32
CA PRO A 65 -10.37 -8.13 7.64
C PRO A 65 -9.23 -8.79 8.42
N PRO A 66 -8.53 -8.04 9.29
CA PRO A 66 -7.49 -8.60 10.14
C PRO A 66 -8.10 -9.69 11.03
N THR A 67 -7.68 -10.94 10.80
CA THR A 67 -8.13 -12.08 11.58
C THR A 67 -7.56 -11.96 12.99
N ARG A 68 -8.43 -11.93 14.01
CA ARG A 68 -7.99 -12.06 15.40
C ARG A 68 -7.40 -13.46 15.57
N ARG A 69 -6.07 -13.57 15.62
CA ARG A 69 -5.40 -14.67 16.31
C ARG A 69 -5.31 -14.33 17.78
#